data_AF-A0A292PP07-F1
#
_entry.id   AF-A0A292PP07-F1
#
_cell.length_a   1.000
_cell.length_b   1.000
_cell.length_c   1.000
_cell.angle_alpha   90.00
_cell.angle_beta   90.00
_cell.angle_gamma   90.00
#
_symmetry.space_group_name_H-M   'P 1'
#
loop_
_entity.id
_entity.type
_entity.pdbx_description
1 polymer ?
#
loop_
_entity_poly.entity_id
_entity_poly.type
_entity_poly.pdbx_seq_one_letter_code
_entity_poly.pdbx_strand_id
1 'polypeptide(L)' 'MHRRALEGCEKILGPDHPNTLTIVSNMASILQDQGKHNESETMNRRALEERQKFLGPDHPETLIS' A
#
# COMPACT_ATOMS: atom_id res chain seq x y z
N MET A 1 1.48 -0.90 15.34
CA MET A 1 0.31 -1.75 15.04
C MET A 1 0.26 -2.16 13.57
N HIS A 2 0.39 -1.23 12.62
CA HIS A 2 0.32 -1.52 11.17
C HIS A 2 1.28 -2.60 10.65
N ARG A 3 2.52 -2.67 11.16
CA ARG A 3 3.50 -3.69 10.73
C ARG A 3 3.04 -5.14 10.98
N ARG A 4 2.42 -5.42 12.14
CA ARG A 4 1.87 -6.75 12.45
C ARG A 4 0.64 -7.07 11.59
N ALA A 5 -0.20 -6.06 11.31
CA ALA A 5 -1.35 -6.22 10.43
C ALA A 5 -0.91 -6.49 8.99
N LEU A 6 0.16 -5.84 8.53
CA LEU A 6 0.76 -6.05 7.22
C LEU A 6 1.28 -7.48 7.09
N GLU A 7 2.12 -7.95 8.02
CA GLU A 7 2.64 -9.32 8.01
C GLU A 7 1.52 -10.38 8.03
N GLY A 8 0.45 -10.13 8.80
CA GLY A 8 -0.72 -11.00 8.83
C GLY A 8 -1.47 -11.03 7.50
N CYS A 9 -1.71 -9.87 6.89
CA CYS A 9 -2.40 -9.76 5.61
C CYS A 9 -1.55 -10.31 4.45
N GLU A 10 -0.25 -10.00 4.40
CA GLU A 10 0.67 -10.57 3.40
C GLU A 10 0.70 -12.09 3.45
N LYS A 11 0.66 -12.67 4.66
CA LYS A 11 0.68 -14.12 4.84
C LYS A 11 -0.64 -14.80 4.46
N ILE A 12 -1.78 -14.17 4.74
CA ILE A 12 -3.11 -14.78 4.54
C ILE A 12 -3.66 -14.47 3.14
N LEU A 13 -3.53 -13.22 2.71
CA LEU A 13 -4.17 -12.67 1.50
C LEU A 13 -3.18 -12.46 0.36
N GLY A 14 -1.88 -12.39 0.68
CA GLY A 14 -0.82 -12.06 -0.28
C GLY A 14 -0.45 -10.57 -0.25
N PRO A 15 0.74 -10.24 -0.78
CA PRO A 15 1.26 -8.87 -0.84
C PRO A 15 0.41 -7.94 -1.73
N ASP A 16 -0.25 -8.49 -2.74
CA ASP A 16 -0.94 -7.71 -3.78
C ASP A 16 -2.44 -7.55 -3.49
N HIS A 17 -2.94 -8.12 -2.39
CA HIS A 17 -4.34 -8.04 -2.04
C HIS A 17 -4.74 -6.60 -1.66
N PRO A 18 -5.92 -6.09 -2.08
CA PRO A 18 -6.35 -4.71 -1.79
C PRO A 18 -6.22 -4.28 -0.32
N ASN A 19 -6.61 -5.15 0.61
CA ASN A 19 -6.44 -4.91 2.05
C ASN A 19 -4.97 -4.75 2.47
N THR A 20 -4.07 -5.56 1.92
CA THR A 20 -2.63 -5.47 2.17
C THR A 20 -2.10 -4.14 1.63
N LEU A 21 -2.46 -3.79 0.39
CA LEU A 21 -2.07 -2.53 -0.24
C LEU A 21 -2.62 -1.30 0.51
N THR A 22 -3.80 -1.39 1.11
CA THR A 22 -4.36 -0.34 1.98
C THR A 22 -3.51 -0.13 3.23
N ILE A 23 -3.02 -1.21 3.85
CA ILE A 23 -2.11 -1.12 5.00
C ILE A 23 -0.77 -0.49 4.59
N VAL A 24 -0.26 -0.80 3.40
CA VAL A 24 0.96 -0.19 2.84
C VAL A 24 0.78 1.32 2.66
N SER A 25 -0.33 1.78 2.06
CA SER A 25 -0.62 3.22 1.91
C SER A 25 -0.74 3.95 3.25
N ASN A 26 -1.31 3.31 4.26
CA ASN A 26 -1.38 3.86 5.62
C ASN A 26 0.01 3.96 6.27
N MET A 27 0.90 2.99 6.04
CA MET A 27 2.28 3.07 6.50
C MET A 27 3.07 4.17 5.77
N ALA A 28 2.85 4.36 4.48
CA ALA A 28 3.43 5.46 3.72
C ALA A 28 3.02 6.82 4.32
N SER A 29 1.73 7.00 4.64
CA SER A 29 1.23 8.24 5.26
C SER A 29 1.93 8.53 6.60
N ILE A 30 2.07 7.52 7.46
CA ILE A 30 2.78 7.65 8.75
C ILE A 30 4.25 8.04 8.54
N LEU A 31 4.92 7.49 7.52
CA LEU A 31 6.29 7.87 7.21
C LEU A 31 6.40 9.30 6.71
N GLN A 32 5.40 9.76 5.97
CA GLN A 32 5.29 11.14 5.54
C GLN A 32 5.20 12.09 6.74
N ASP A 33 4.36 11.75 7.73
CA ASP A 33 4.23 12.51 8.99
C ASP A 33 5.53 12.52 9.82
N GLN A 34 6.37 11.48 9.67
CA GLN A 34 7.69 11.39 10.30
C GLN A 34 8.79 12.13 9.53
N GLY A 35 8.46 12.82 8.43
CA GLY A 35 9.42 13.50 7.55
C GLY A 35 10.21 12.57 6.64
N LYS A 36 9.85 11.27 6.59
CA LYS A 36 10.51 10.25 5.76
C LYS A 36 9.86 10.15 4.39
N HIS A 37 9.88 11.26 3.65
CA HIS A 37 9.18 11.38 2.37
C HIS A 37 9.65 10.35 1.32
N ASN A 38 10.96 10.07 1.23
CA ASN A 38 11.48 9.09 0.27
C ASN A 38 10.98 7.66 0.55
N GLU A 39 10.93 7.24 1.82
CA GLU A 39 10.43 5.92 2.22
C GLU A 39 8.91 5.83 1.95
N SER A 40 8.16 6.90 2.25
CA SER A 40 6.73 7.02 1.95
C SER A 40 6.46 6.90 0.44
N GLU A 41 7.19 7.65 -0.38
CA GLU A 41 6.97 7.68 -1.83
C GLU A 41 7.25 6.31 -2.46
N THR A 42 8.33 5.66 -2.03
CA THR A 42 8.69 4.32 -2.51
C THR A 42 7.60 3.30 -2.20
N MET A 43 7.03 3.36 -0.99
CA MET A 43 5.94 2.46 -0.59
C MET A 43 4.64 2.71 -1.37
N ASN A 44 4.24 3.98 -1.52
CA ASN A 44 3.04 4.33 -2.27
C ASN A 44 3.17 3.96 -3.75
N ARG A 45 4.35 4.17 -4.34
CA ARG A 45 4.59 3.80 -5.75
C ARG A 45 4.44 2.30 -5.97
N ARG A 46 5.05 1.48 -5.10
CA ARG A 46 4.89 0.02 -5.16
C ARG A 46 3.43 -0.39 -5.01
N ALA A 47 2.69 0.23 -4.09
CA ALA A 47 1.28 -0.08 -3.88
C ALA A 47 0.41 0.28 -5.10
N LEU A 48 0.68 1.43 -5.72
CA LEU A 48 0.01 1.88 -6.93
C LEU A 48 0.28 0.96 -8.12
N GLU A 49 1.54 0.56 -8.33
CA GLU A 49 1.92 -0.36 -9.41
C GLU A 49 1.20 -1.71 -9.28
N GLU A 50 1.14 -2.29 -8.08
CA GLU A 50 0.42 -3.55 -7.85
C GLU A 50 -1.10 -3.39 -8.04
N ARG A 51 -1.70 -2.28 -7.57
CA ARG A 51 -3.13 -1.99 -7.83
C ARG A 51 -3.42 -1.86 -9.32
N GLN A 52 -2.60 -1.12 -10.07
CA GLN A 52 -2.75 -0.97 -11.52
C GLN A 52 -2.66 -2.32 -12.22
N LYS A 53 -1.74 -3.19 -11.81
CA LYS A 53 -1.56 -4.51 -12.39
C LYS A 53 -2.72 -5.45 -12.11
N PHE A 54 -3.29 -5.40 -10.90
CA PHE A 54 -4.30 -6.36 -10.46
C PHE A 54 -5.74 -5.92 -10.76
N LEU A 55 -6.03 -4.63 -10.58
CA LEU A 55 -7.36 -4.05 -10.71
C LEU A 55 -7.54 -3.29 -12.03
N GLY A 56 -6.44 -2.89 -12.67
CA GLY A 56 -6.42 -2.01 -13.82
C GLY A 56 -6.28 -0.53 -13.43
N PRO A 57 -5.83 0.32 -14.38
CA PRO A 57 -5.63 1.74 -14.16
C PRO A 57 -6.93 2.51 -13.86
N ASP A 58 -8.06 2.04 -14.37
CA ASP A 58 -9.36 2.72 -14.24
C ASP A 58 -10.18 2.26 -13.02
N HIS A 59 -9.64 1.35 -12.21
CA HIS A 59 -10.35 0.86 -11.05
C HIS A 59 -10.44 1.96 -9.97
N PRO A 60 -11.60 2.14 -9.30
CA PRO A 60 -11.77 3.17 -8.27
C PRO A 60 -10.68 3.17 -7.20
N GLU A 61 -10.25 1.99 -6.75
CA GLU A 61 -9.17 1.85 -5.75
C GLU A 61 -7.77 2.22 -6.26
N THR A 62 -7.56 2.18 -7.57
CA THR A 62 -6.32 2.64 -8.22
C THR A 62 -6.32 4.16 -8.36
N LEU A 63 -7.49 4.76 -8.63
CA LEU A 63 -7.65 6.21 -8.82
C LEU A 63 -7.54 7.03 -7.52
N ILE A 64 -7.85 6.42 -6.37
CA ILE A 64 -7.81 7.09 -5.05
C ILE A 64 -6.50 6.84 -4.28
N SER A 65 -5.54 6.14 -4.90
CA SER A 65 -4.28 5.70 -4.26
C SER A 65 -3.20 6.76 -4.21
#